data_AF-A0AAV7K391-F1
#
_entry.id   AF-A0AAV7K391-F1
#
_cell.length_a   1.000
_cell.length_b   1.000
_cell.length_c   1.000
_cell.angle_alpha   90.00
_cell.angle_beta   90.00
_cell.angle_gamma   90.00
#
_symmetry.space_group_name_H-M   'P 1'
#
loop_
_entity.id
_entity.type
_entity.pdbx_description
1 polymer ?
#
loop_
_entity_poly.entity_id
_entity_poly.type
_entity_poly.pdbx_seq_one_letter_code
_entity_poly.pdbx_strand_id
1 'polypeptide(L)'
;MSRQSGLIRYIRNFLSGRDLNLDTHHREIKSQSSRSIPAPYLPSGPAHKLADNYYYTRDLRREVGPPVIISTSAMLLESESSETKALDRSQAPPVPGTGHDWEEIMDEYIS
;
A
#
# COMPACT_ATOMS: atom_id res chain seq x y z
N MET A 1 -30.13 12.82 16.94
CA MET A 1 -31.56 12.87 16.59
C MET A 1 -31.77 14.04 15.67
N SER A 2 -31.49 13.82 14.40
CA SER A 2 -31.94 14.69 13.31
C SER A 2 -33.45 14.94 13.49
N ARG A 3 -33.79 16.18 13.87
CA ARG A 3 -35.18 16.57 14.10
C ARG A 3 -35.82 16.89 12.75
N GLN A 4 -36.30 15.85 12.08
CA GLN A 4 -37.10 15.96 10.86
C GLN A 4 -38.57 15.68 11.18
N SER A 5 -39.50 16.44 10.59
CA SER A 5 -40.93 16.15 10.71
C SER A 5 -41.29 14.87 9.95
N GLY A 6 -42.31 14.14 10.42
CA GLY A 6 -42.68 12.83 9.87
C GLY A 6 -43.02 12.85 8.38
N LEU A 7 -43.64 13.93 7.91
CA LEU A 7 -43.99 14.13 6.49
C LEU A 7 -42.74 14.23 5.61
N ILE A 8 -41.76 15.06 5.99
CA ILE A 8 -40.54 15.25 5.20
C ILE A 8 -39.69 13.97 5.22
N ARG A 9 -39.68 13.23 6.34
CA ARG A 9 -39.02 11.93 6.44
C ARG A 9 -39.61 10.91 5.46
N TYR A 10 -40.94 10.86 5.36
CA TYR A 10 -41.65 9.97 4.44
C TYR A 10 -41.36 10.31 2.98
N ILE A 11 -41.52 11.58 2.60
CA ILE A 11 -41.24 12.05 1.23
C ILE A 11 -39.79 11.73 0.84
N ARG A 12 -38.84 11.98 1.74
CA ARG A 12 -37.40 11.73 1.49
C ARG A 12 -37.10 10.24 1.29
N ASN A 13 -37.63 9.37 2.15
CA ASN A 13 -37.39 7.93 2.00
C ASN A 13 -38.09 7.37 0.76
N PHE A 14 -39.28 7.87 0.42
CA PHE A 14 -40.01 7.49 -0.79
C PHE A 14 -39.25 7.86 -2.06
N LEU A 15 -38.77 9.11 -2.17
CA LEU A 15 -38.00 9.55 -3.34
C LEU A 15 -36.62 8.87 -3.46
N SER A 16 -36.03 8.44 -2.33
CA SER A 16 -34.73 7.78 -2.32
C SER A 16 -34.79 6.26 -2.51
N GLY A 17 -35.96 5.63 -2.41
CA GLY A 17 -36.13 4.17 -2.50
C GLY A 17 -35.48 3.37 -1.35
N ARG A 18 -35.02 4.03 -0.28
CA ARG A 18 -34.38 3.39 0.87
C ARG A 18 -34.57 4.18 2.16
N ASP A 19 -34.41 3.50 3.29
CA ASP A 19 -34.54 4.12 4.62
C ASP A 19 -33.27 4.88 5.05
N LEU A 20 -33.23 6.16 4.68
CA LEU A 20 -32.15 7.10 5.01
C LEU A 20 -32.06 7.50 6.50
N ASN A 21 -32.81 6.85 7.40
CA ASN A 21 -32.71 7.07 8.84
C ASN A 21 -31.65 6.16 9.50
N LEU A 22 -31.33 5.04 8.85
CA LEU A 22 -30.31 4.10 9.30
C LEU A 22 -28.92 4.61 8.89
N ASP A 23 -28.79 5.08 7.65
CA ASP A 23 -27.55 5.60 7.07
C ASP A 23 -27.59 7.11 6.90
N THR A 24 -27.63 7.83 8.02
CA THR A 24 -27.58 9.30 7.99
C THR A 24 -26.15 9.79 7.73
N HIS A 25 -25.95 10.66 6.74
CA HIS A 25 -24.66 11.32 6.50
C HIS A 25 -24.22 12.24 7.65
N HIS A 26 -25.17 12.75 8.43
CA HIS A 26 -24.87 13.57 9.60
C HIS A 26 -24.31 12.70 10.71
N ARG A 27 -23.15 13.10 11.24
CA ARG A 27 -22.57 12.46 12.41
C ARG A 27 -23.36 12.87 13.64
N GLU A 28 -24.04 11.92 14.28
CA GLU A 28 -24.81 12.15 15.50
C GLU A 28 -24.00 11.78 16.74
N ILE A 29 -24.47 12.17 17.93
CA ILE A 29 -23.81 11.87 19.21
C ILE A 29 -23.68 10.35 19.42
N LYS A 30 -24.65 9.56 18.95
CA LYS A 30 -24.63 8.10 19.11
C LYS A 30 -23.65 7.39 18.16
N SER A 31 -23.29 8.00 17.03
CA SER A 31 -22.40 7.41 16.04
C SER A 31 -20.95 7.89 16.16
N GLN A 32 -20.68 8.80 17.10
CA GLN A 32 -19.36 9.36 17.35
C GLN A 32 -18.87 8.96 18.74
N SER A 33 -17.56 8.77 18.87
CA SER A 33 -16.92 8.69 20.18
C SER A 33 -17.02 10.02 20.94
N SER A 34 -16.84 9.96 22.26
CA SER A 34 -16.74 11.14 23.11
C SER A 34 -15.59 12.06 22.66
N ARG A 35 -15.76 13.38 22.84
CA ARG A 35 -14.70 14.37 22.62
C ARG A 35 -13.61 14.32 23.67
N SER A 36 -13.96 13.89 24.88
CA SER A 36 -12.99 13.67 25.96
C SER A 36 -12.50 12.24 25.87
N ILE A 37 -11.22 12.08 25.54
CA ILE A 37 -10.55 10.80 25.43
C ILE A 37 -9.52 10.74 26.56
N PRO A 38 -9.41 9.61 27.30
CA PRO A 38 -8.36 9.44 28.30
C PRO A 38 -6.97 9.50 27.66
N ALA A 39 -5.94 9.81 28.45
CA ALA A 39 -4.57 9.80 27.96
C ALA A 39 -4.22 8.40 27.41
N PRO A 40 -3.76 8.27 26.15
CA PRO A 40 -3.43 6.98 25.57
C PRO A 40 -2.07 6.48 26.06
N TYR A 41 -1.95 5.16 26.24
CA TYR A 41 -0.66 4.49 26.44
C TYR A 41 -0.25 3.85 25.11
N LEU A 42 0.65 4.50 24.37
CA LEU A 42 1.12 3.99 23.09
C LEU A 42 2.24 2.96 23.32
N PRO A 43 2.20 1.80 22.62
CA PRO A 43 3.30 0.85 22.67
C PRO A 43 4.57 1.47 22.08
N SER A 44 5.72 1.07 22.61
CA SER A 44 7.01 1.53 22.09
C SER A 44 7.33 0.89 20.74
N GLY A 45 8.06 1.63 19.90
CA GLY A 45 8.55 1.10 18.63
C GLY A 45 9.64 0.03 18.80
N PRO A 46 9.98 -0.71 17.73
CA PRO A 46 10.89 -1.86 17.78
C PRO A 46 12.35 -1.48 18.15
N ALA A 47 12.72 -0.21 17.98
CA ALA A 47 14.03 0.32 18.34
C ALA A 47 14.10 0.82 19.79
N HIS A 48 13.09 0.59 20.64
CA HIS A 48 13.15 0.92 22.07
C HIS A 48 13.67 -0.28 22.87
N LYS A 49 14.91 -0.70 22.58
CA LYS A 49 15.61 -1.79 23.27
C LYS A 49 16.75 -1.23 24.12
N LEU A 50 16.96 -1.82 25.30
CA LEU A 50 17.99 -1.40 26.27
C LEU A 50 19.41 -1.84 25.88
N ALA A 51 19.54 -2.96 25.18
CA ALA A 51 20.80 -3.55 24.73
C ALA A 51 20.68 -4.04 23.28
N ASP A 52 21.83 -4.25 22.63
CA ASP A 52 21.91 -4.78 21.26
C ASP A 52 21.08 -3.96 20.23
N ASN A 53 21.23 -2.64 20.29
CA ASN A 53 20.43 -1.70 19.51
C ASN A 53 21.27 -0.55 18.93
N TYR A 54 22.47 -0.91 18.47
CA TYR A 54 23.37 0.03 17.84
C TYR A 54 22.75 0.61 16.57
N TYR A 55 22.93 1.91 16.35
CA TYR A 55 22.34 2.60 15.20
C TYR A 55 22.89 2.08 13.87
N TYR A 56 24.17 1.68 13.84
CA TYR A 56 24.84 1.26 12.61
C TYR A 56 24.29 -0.04 12.01
N THR A 57 23.69 -0.94 12.80
CA THR A 57 23.14 -2.21 12.30
C THR A 57 21.76 -2.06 11.66
N ARG A 58 21.13 -0.89 11.78
CA ARG A 58 19.76 -0.61 11.30
C ARG A 58 19.68 0.61 10.37
N ASP A 59 20.79 1.25 10.07
CA ASP A 59 20.82 2.49 9.27
C ASP A 59 20.74 2.18 7.77
N LEU A 60 19.54 1.86 7.27
CA LEU A 60 19.29 1.61 5.84
C LEU A 60 19.73 2.76 4.94
N ARG A 61 19.78 3.99 5.45
CA ARG A 61 20.25 5.16 4.69
C ARG A 61 21.72 5.03 4.28
N ARG A 62 22.54 4.26 5.00
CA ARG A 62 23.95 3.99 4.67
C ARG A 62 24.15 2.69 3.90
N GLU A 63 23.15 1.81 3.89
CA GLU A 63 23.15 0.58 3.09
C GLU A 63 22.91 0.85 1.60
N VAL A 64 22.33 2.01 1.26
CA VAL A 64 22.13 2.42 -0.14
C VAL A 64 23.46 2.81 -0.78
N GLY A 65 23.96 1.95 -1.65
CA GLY A 65 25.10 2.21 -2.52
C GLY A 65 24.70 2.90 -3.85
N PRO A 66 25.69 3.39 -4.61
CA PRO A 66 25.45 3.84 -5.99
C PRO A 66 24.95 2.67 -6.87
N PRO A 67 24.18 2.96 -7.94
CA PRO A 67 23.68 1.92 -8.83
C PRO A 67 24.82 1.20 -9.54
N VAL A 68 24.63 -0.09 -9.81
CA VAL A 68 25.56 -0.89 -10.61
C VAL A 68 25.42 -0.48 -12.08
N ILE A 69 26.51 -0.03 -12.68
CA ILE A 69 26.52 0.40 -14.08
C ILE A 69 26.85 -0.81 -14.96
N ILE A 70 25.89 -1.26 -15.77
CA ILE A 70 26.02 -2.45 -16.63
C ILE A 70 26.70 -2.11 -17.98
N SER A 71 26.56 -0.87 -18.45
CA SER A 71 27.22 -0.40 -19.68
C SER A 71 27.43 1.12 -19.63
N THR A 72 28.66 1.57 -19.85
CA THR A 72 29.00 2.97 -20.17
C THR A 72 29.54 3.01 -21.60
N SER A 73 29.16 4.00 -22.39
CA SER A 73 29.69 4.21 -23.74
C SER A 73 31.17 4.65 -23.76
N ALA A 74 31.85 4.67 -22.62
CA ALA A 74 33.18 5.24 -22.44
C ALA A 74 34.05 4.40 -21.49
N MET A 75 34.41 3.19 -21.91
CA MET A 75 35.69 2.56 -21.57
C MET A 75 35.95 1.39 -22.52
N LEU A 76 36.34 1.73 -23.75
CA LEU A 76 37.01 0.79 -24.65
C LEU A 76 38.49 0.79 -24.29
N LEU A 77 38.85 0.11 -23.19
CA LEU A 77 40.23 -0.28 -22.93
C LEU A 77 40.26 -1.81 -22.97
N GLU A 78 40.80 -2.27 -24.09
CA GLU A 78 41.04 -3.66 -24.44
C GLU A 78 41.89 -4.32 -23.34
N SER A 79 41.24 -5.07 -22.44
CA SER A 79 41.92 -6.03 -21.57
C SER A 79 41.67 -7.42 -22.13
N GLU A 80 42.76 -8.04 -22.57
CA GLU A 80 42.79 -9.32 -23.24
C GLU A 80 42.07 -10.43 -22.46
N SER A 81 41.35 -11.28 -23.20
CA SER A 81 40.85 -12.60 -22.78
C SER A 81 39.84 -12.65 -21.63
N SER A 82 38.58 -12.30 -21.93
CA SER A 82 37.47 -13.06 -21.35
C SER A 82 36.65 -13.63 -22.50
N GLU A 83 36.63 -14.96 -22.59
CA GLU A 83 35.90 -15.72 -23.60
C GLU A 83 34.48 -15.18 -23.71
N THR A 84 34.17 -14.56 -24.84
CA THR A 84 32.81 -14.27 -25.24
C THR A 84 32.16 -15.62 -25.51
N LYS A 85 31.53 -16.20 -24.47
CA LYS A 85 30.54 -17.26 -24.67
C LYS A 85 29.52 -16.70 -25.65
N ALA A 86 29.65 -17.07 -26.92
CA ALA A 86 28.64 -16.84 -27.93
C ALA A 86 27.33 -17.39 -27.36
N LEU A 87 26.35 -16.51 -27.17
CA LEU A 87 25.01 -16.91 -26.75
C LEU A 87 24.53 -18.01 -27.69
N ASP A 88 24.28 -19.19 -27.14
CA ASP A 88 23.65 -20.27 -27.88
C ASP A 88 22.27 -19.77 -28.34
N ARG A 89 22.10 -19.59 -29.65
CA ARG A 89 20.87 -19.03 -30.25
C ARG A 89 19.63 -19.90 -30.01
N SER A 90 19.80 -21.04 -29.35
CA SER A 90 18.75 -21.94 -28.89
C SER A 90 17.98 -21.41 -27.66
N GLN A 91 18.52 -20.42 -26.92
CA GLN A 91 17.91 -19.91 -25.67
C GLN A 91 16.95 -18.74 -25.89
N ALA A 92 15.81 -18.78 -25.19
CA ALA A 92 14.84 -17.68 -25.17
C ALA A 92 15.46 -16.39 -24.58
N PRO A 93 15.03 -15.20 -25.03
CA PRO A 93 15.55 -13.94 -24.52
C PRO A 93 15.24 -13.76 -23.02
N PRO A 94 16.09 -13.07 -22.24
CA PRO A 94 15.83 -12.81 -20.83
C PRO A 94 14.60 -11.90 -20.67
N VAL A 95 13.67 -12.29 -19.78
CA VAL A 95 12.46 -11.53 -19.43
C VAL A 95 12.67 -10.86 -18.07
N PRO A 96 12.28 -9.58 -17.86
CA PRO A 96 12.54 -8.85 -16.61
C PRO A 96 11.80 -9.37 -15.37
N GLY A 97 10.86 -10.31 -15.52
CA GLY A 97 10.07 -10.88 -14.43
C GLY A 97 9.00 -11.84 -14.95
N THR A 98 8.17 -12.37 -14.06
CA THR A 98 7.02 -13.22 -14.41
C THR A 98 5.78 -12.37 -14.66
N GLY A 99 4.98 -12.73 -15.67
CA GLY A 99 3.64 -12.16 -15.84
C GLY A 99 2.72 -12.58 -14.69
N HIS A 100 1.78 -11.71 -14.31
CA HIS A 100 0.76 -12.02 -13.32
C HIS A 100 -0.59 -12.20 -14.01
N ASP A 101 -1.22 -13.34 -13.79
CA ASP A 101 -2.62 -13.59 -14.16
C ASP A 101 -3.47 -13.30 -12.91
N TRP A 102 -4.21 -12.19 -12.91
CA TRP A 102 -5.12 -11.88 -11.81
C TRP A 102 -6.34 -12.80 -11.89
N GLU A 103 -6.64 -13.51 -10.80
CA GLU A 103 -7.88 -14.27 -10.67
C GLU A 103 -9.04 -13.32 -10.38
N GLU A 104 -10.14 -13.43 -11.14
CA GLU A 104 -11.38 -12.74 -10.82
C GLU A 104 -12.00 -13.36 -9.57
N ILE A 105 -11.95 -12.63 -8.46
CA ILE A 105 -12.70 -12.97 -7.25
C ILE A 105 -14.15 -12.58 -7.51
N MET A 106 -15.01 -13.59 -7.68
CA MET A 106 -16.47 -13.43 -7.80
C MET A 106 -17.11 -13.08 -6.45
N ASP A 107 -16.78 -11.91 -5.88
CA ASP A 107 -17.33 -11.51 -4.58
C ASP A 107 -18.75 -10.92 -4.67
N GLU A 108 -19.21 -10.48 -5.84
CA GLU A 108 -20.60 -10.06 -6.04
C GLU A 108 -21.06 -10.41 -7.46
N TYR A 109 -22.01 -11.34 -7.58
CA TYR A 109 -22.78 -11.56 -8.80
C TYR A 109 -23.54 -10.26 -9.07
N ILE A 110 -23.14 -9.53 -10.11
CA ILE A 110 -23.81 -8.33 -10.59
C ILE A 110 -25.30 -8.68 -10.73
N SER A 111 -26.15 -8.05 -9.90
CA SER A 111 -27.61 -8.16 -9.96
C SER A 111 -28.17 -7.43 -11.16
#